data_AF-A0A150PKB2-F1
#
_entry.id   AF-A0A150PKB2-F1
#
_cell.length_a   1.000
_cell.length_b   1.000
_cell.length_c   1.000
_cell.angle_alpha   90.00
_cell.angle_beta   90.00
_cell.angle_gamma   90.00
#
_symmetry.space_group_name_H-M   'P 1'
#
loop_
_entity.id
_entity.type
_entity.pdbx_description
1 polymer ?
#
loop_
_entity_poly.entity_id
_entity_poly.type
_entity_poly.pdbx_seq_one_letter_code
_entity_poly.pdbx_strand_id
1 'polypeptide(L)'
;MKIGVIGTGNMGRTFGLLWASNGHDVLFGSRDRAKAEAVAAKHERARAGDVDDAAAFGDVILYTVRGVFPSTLLRAPRALAGKVVIDCNNRDFDARIDRPTPEVSLAERLAADVPQAKVVTAFQTIPHAVAELGRDKLAPQRISVFLCSDDAAAKATVQGLVDELGFVGIDSGELKRARLLEPVGDFIRLHIGARGHGIFTSLSIQPVQR
;
A
#
# COMPACT_ATOMS: atom_id res chain seq x y z
N MET A 1 16.54 -1.96 -0.59
CA MET A 1 16.40 -1.15 -1.83
C MET A 1 15.93 0.26 -1.49
N LYS A 2 15.76 1.17 -2.47
CA LYS A 2 15.19 2.51 -2.23
C LYS A 2 13.68 2.50 -2.35
N ILE A 3 12.98 2.97 -1.31
CA ILE A 3 11.53 3.06 -1.29
C ILE A 3 11.10 4.52 -1.11
N GLY A 4 10.32 5.03 -2.07
CA GLY A 4 9.67 6.32 -1.97
C GLY A 4 8.27 6.16 -1.38
N VAL A 5 7.95 6.88 -0.31
CA VAL A 5 6.62 6.84 0.30
C VAL A 5 5.91 8.16 0.02
N ILE A 6 4.88 8.13 -0.83
CA ILE A 6 4.08 9.32 -1.15
C ILE A 6 2.89 9.35 -0.19
N GLY A 7 2.96 10.27 0.78
CA GLY A 7 1.99 10.43 1.87
C GLY A 7 2.49 9.89 3.21
N THR A 8 2.38 10.72 4.26
CA THR A 8 2.86 10.44 5.63
C THR A 8 1.74 10.08 6.61
N GLY A 9 0.58 9.68 6.08
CA GLY A 9 -0.53 9.17 6.87
C GLY A 9 -0.22 7.81 7.50
N ASN A 10 -1.22 7.22 8.17
CA ASN A 10 -1.07 5.96 8.89
C ASN A 10 -0.42 4.84 8.05
N MET A 11 -0.94 4.59 6.83
CA MET A 11 -0.36 3.56 5.95
C MET A 11 1.09 3.89 5.57
N GLY A 12 1.34 5.09 5.06
CA GLY A 12 2.66 5.49 4.58
C GLY A 12 3.73 5.39 5.68
N ARG A 13 3.48 6.00 6.85
CA ARG A 13 4.44 5.97 7.96
C ARG A 13 4.68 4.55 8.48
N THR A 14 3.64 3.74 8.62
CA THR A 14 3.76 2.40 9.22
C THR A 14 4.58 1.50 8.31
N PHE A 15 4.17 1.32 7.05
CA PHE A 15 4.89 0.44 6.12
C PHE A 15 6.28 0.98 5.77
N GLY A 16 6.42 2.29 5.58
CA GLY A 16 7.72 2.91 5.33
C GLY A 16 8.71 2.67 6.48
N LEU A 17 8.30 2.84 7.73
CA LEU A 17 9.19 2.61 8.88
C LEU A 17 9.52 1.13 9.05
N LEU A 18 8.54 0.23 8.82
CA LEU A 18 8.78 -1.21 8.87
C LEU A 18 9.79 -1.65 7.80
N TRP A 19 9.72 -1.13 6.57
CA TRP A 19 10.74 -1.43 5.56
C TRP A 19 12.09 -0.79 5.89
N ALA A 20 12.13 0.41 6.50
CA ALA A 20 13.37 0.99 6.99
C ALA A 20 14.06 0.06 8.02
N SER A 21 13.29 -0.50 8.94
CA SER A 21 13.76 -1.50 9.91
C SER A 21 14.18 -2.83 9.30
N ASN A 22 13.66 -3.18 8.11
CA ASN A 22 14.05 -4.38 7.37
C ASN A 22 15.24 -4.17 6.41
N GLY A 23 15.89 -3.00 6.41
CA GLY A 23 17.10 -2.81 5.60
C GLY A 23 16.99 -1.82 4.44
N HIS A 24 15.82 -1.22 4.23
CA HIS A 24 15.55 -0.41 3.05
C HIS A 24 15.86 1.06 3.32
N ASP A 25 16.36 1.77 2.32
CA ASP A 25 16.46 3.23 2.39
C ASP A 25 15.11 3.82 2.01
N VAL A 26 14.55 4.66 2.88
CA VAL A 26 13.18 5.17 2.71
C VAL A 26 13.20 6.69 2.61
N LEU A 27 12.42 7.26 1.69
CA LEU A 27 12.17 8.70 1.63
C LEU A 27 10.67 8.95 1.75
N PHE A 28 10.27 9.59 2.84
CA PHE A 28 8.90 10.05 3.08
C PHE A 28 8.65 11.38 2.39
N GLY A 29 7.76 11.37 1.40
CA GLY A 29 7.30 12.53 0.66
C GLY A 29 5.97 13.05 1.18
N SER A 30 5.88 14.35 1.44
CA SER A 30 4.67 15.01 1.92
C SER A 30 4.57 16.43 1.36
N ARG A 31 3.34 16.93 1.22
CA ARG A 31 3.09 18.37 0.96
C ARG A 31 3.43 19.24 2.17
N ASP A 32 3.41 18.63 3.35
CA ASP A 32 3.82 19.22 4.62
C ASP A 32 5.17 18.62 5.01
N ARG A 33 6.23 19.41 4.84
CA ARG A 33 7.62 18.99 5.08
C ARG A 33 7.86 18.59 6.53
N ALA A 34 7.28 19.32 7.49
CA ALA A 34 7.44 19.03 8.91
C ALA A 34 6.87 17.65 9.27
N LYS A 35 5.76 17.24 8.65
CA LYS A 35 5.23 15.88 8.82
C LYS A 35 6.14 14.80 8.25
N ALA A 36 6.78 15.03 7.10
CA ALA A 36 7.75 14.09 6.56
C ALA A 36 8.98 13.97 7.47
N GLU A 37 9.53 15.09 7.93
CA GLU A 37 10.68 15.12 8.85
C GLU A 37 10.37 14.42 10.17
N ALA A 38 9.18 14.66 10.75
CA ALA A 38 8.75 14.01 12.00
C ALA A 38 8.63 12.48 11.87
N VAL A 39 8.21 11.97 10.71
CA VAL A 39 8.16 10.53 10.46
C VAL A 39 9.57 9.98 10.21
N ALA A 40 10.36 10.65 9.37
CA ALA A 40 11.72 10.20 9.02
C ALA A 40 12.66 10.17 10.23
N ALA A 41 12.52 11.08 11.18
CA ALA A 41 13.32 11.11 12.42
C ALA A 41 13.20 9.85 13.28
N LYS A 42 12.23 8.96 13.01
CA LYS A 42 12.03 7.71 13.75
C LYS A 42 12.96 6.58 13.32
N HIS A 43 13.73 6.74 12.24
CA HIS A 43 14.63 5.70 11.77
C HIS A 43 15.82 6.25 10.98
N GLU A 44 17.03 5.75 11.23
CA GLU A 44 18.26 6.27 10.59
C GLU A 44 18.30 6.09 9.06
N ARG A 45 17.64 5.03 8.55
CA ARG A 45 17.48 4.78 7.11
C ARG A 45 16.34 5.56 6.45
N ALA A 46 15.63 6.39 7.21
CA ALA A 46 14.53 7.21 6.70
C ALA A 46 14.98 8.66 6.48
N ARG A 47 14.57 9.22 5.34
CA ARG A 47 14.76 10.61 4.94
C ARG A 47 13.41 11.25 4.65
N ALA A 48 13.38 12.58 4.66
CA ALA A 48 12.21 13.37 4.36
C ALA A 48 12.45 14.24 3.11
N GLY A 49 11.39 14.46 2.35
CA GLY A 49 11.37 15.37 1.21
C GLY A 49 9.92 15.71 0.83
N ASP A 50 9.74 16.35 -0.31
CA ASP A 50 8.42 16.52 -0.90
C ASP A 50 7.96 15.25 -1.66
N VAL A 51 6.77 15.30 -2.24
CA VAL A 51 6.21 14.16 -2.98
C VAL A 51 6.99 13.84 -4.27
N ASP A 52 7.63 14.84 -4.88
CA ASP A 52 8.48 14.66 -6.06
C ASP A 52 9.83 14.04 -5.69
N ASP A 53 10.41 14.43 -4.54
CA ASP A 53 11.63 13.84 -3.99
C ASP A 53 11.44 12.33 -3.75
N ALA A 54 10.31 11.93 -3.15
CA ALA A 54 9.99 10.53 -2.94
C ALA A 54 9.81 9.76 -4.25
N ALA A 55 9.09 10.34 -5.21
CA ALA A 55 8.89 9.75 -6.54
C ALA A 55 10.21 9.56 -7.30
N ALA A 56 11.12 10.52 -7.23
CA ALA A 56 12.43 10.45 -7.86
C ALA A 56 13.35 9.43 -7.17
N PHE A 57 13.32 9.39 -5.83
CA PHE A 57 14.21 8.57 -5.01
C PHE A 57 13.96 7.06 -5.09
N GLY A 58 12.69 6.64 -4.98
CA GLY A 58 12.37 5.22 -4.80
C GLY A 58 12.48 4.42 -6.09
N ASP A 59 12.99 3.19 -6.01
CA ASP A 59 12.85 2.18 -7.08
C ASP A 59 11.46 1.53 -7.00
N VAL A 60 10.93 1.45 -5.78
CA VAL A 60 9.55 1.10 -5.42
C VAL A 60 8.89 2.30 -4.76
N ILE A 61 7.65 2.58 -5.12
CA ILE A 61 6.85 3.68 -4.57
C ILE A 61 5.66 3.10 -3.81
N LEU A 62 5.51 3.45 -2.53
CA LEU A 62 4.27 3.25 -1.79
C LEU A 62 3.39 4.49 -1.96
N TYR A 63 2.30 4.36 -2.71
CA TYR A 63 1.38 5.46 -2.99
C TYR A 63 0.17 5.42 -2.03
N THR A 64 0.13 6.34 -1.06
CA THR A 64 -0.89 6.31 0.01
C THR A 64 -1.87 7.48 -0.03
N VAL A 65 -1.84 8.27 -1.11
CA VAL A 65 -2.70 9.45 -1.25
C VAL A 65 -4.02 9.04 -1.88
N ARG A 66 -5.04 8.85 -1.04
CA ARG A 66 -6.38 8.46 -1.49
C ARG A 66 -7.02 9.52 -2.39
N GLY A 67 -7.58 9.09 -3.52
CA GLY A 67 -8.42 9.90 -4.40
C GLY A 67 -7.70 10.99 -5.20
N VAL A 68 -6.38 11.07 -5.08
CA VAL A 68 -5.52 11.95 -5.88
C VAL A 68 -4.65 11.05 -6.76
N PHE A 69 -4.42 11.46 -8.01
CA PHE A 69 -3.61 10.70 -8.95
C PHE A 69 -2.27 11.37 -9.20
N PRO A 70 -1.19 10.62 -9.49
CA PRO A 70 0.15 11.16 -9.70
C PRO A 70 0.22 12.39 -10.62
N SER A 71 -0.53 12.45 -11.72
CA SER A 71 -0.56 13.57 -12.67
C SER A 71 -1.01 14.91 -12.09
N THR A 72 -1.81 14.86 -11.02
CA THR A 72 -2.34 16.04 -10.33
C THR A 72 -1.54 16.40 -9.08
N LEU A 73 -0.67 15.51 -8.62
CA LEU A 73 0.11 15.66 -7.39
C LEU A 73 1.59 15.95 -7.66
N LEU A 74 2.18 15.27 -8.64
CA LEU A 74 3.60 15.35 -8.96
C LEU A 74 3.85 16.42 -10.03
N ARG A 75 4.91 17.21 -9.86
CA ARG A 75 5.39 18.13 -10.91
C ARG A 75 5.94 17.35 -12.11
N ALA A 76 6.52 16.18 -11.87
CA ALA A 76 7.05 15.31 -12.92
C ALA A 76 6.56 13.86 -12.77
N PRO A 77 5.31 13.54 -13.16
CA PRO A 77 4.74 12.18 -13.03
C PRO A 77 5.56 11.11 -13.76
N ARG A 78 6.26 11.49 -14.83
CA ARG A 78 7.21 10.63 -15.56
C ARG A 78 8.35 10.06 -14.70
N ALA A 79 8.60 10.63 -13.52
CA ALA A 79 9.54 10.07 -12.54
C ALA A 79 9.15 8.65 -12.09
N LEU A 80 7.89 8.25 -12.29
CA LEU A 80 7.38 6.92 -11.99
C LEU A 80 7.57 5.90 -13.14
N ALA A 81 8.06 6.34 -14.31
CA ALA A 81 8.26 5.45 -15.46
C ALA A 81 9.22 4.30 -15.14
N GLY A 82 8.82 3.07 -15.45
CA GLY A 82 9.55 1.84 -15.20
C GLY A 82 9.56 1.38 -13.74
N LYS A 83 9.09 2.19 -12.79
CA LYS A 83 9.11 1.91 -11.36
C LYS A 83 7.92 1.07 -10.91
N VAL A 84 8.10 0.34 -9.81
CA VAL A 84 6.99 -0.35 -9.15
C VAL A 84 6.21 0.65 -8.31
N VAL A 85 4.90 0.75 -8.51
CA VAL A 85 4.03 1.62 -7.70
C VAL A 85 3.01 0.75 -6.98
N ILE A 86 3.16 0.66 -5.66
CA ILE A 86 2.25 -0.04 -4.77
C ILE A 86 1.05 0.87 -4.47
N ASP A 87 -0.13 0.49 -4.96
CA ASP A 87 -1.39 1.10 -4.57
C ASP A 87 -2.01 0.33 -3.40
N CYS A 88 -2.24 1.03 -2.29
CA CYS A 88 -2.91 0.48 -1.10
C CYS A 88 -4.21 1.21 -0.76
N ASN A 89 -4.79 1.91 -1.73
CA ASN A 89 -5.94 2.76 -1.51
C ASN A 89 -7.24 1.96 -1.60
N ASN A 90 -8.23 2.44 -0.87
CA ASN A 90 -9.61 2.12 -1.11
C ASN A 90 -10.37 3.44 -1.16
N ARG A 91 -11.64 3.41 -1.56
CA ARG A 91 -12.51 4.59 -1.57
C ARG A 91 -12.78 5.10 -0.16
N ASP A 92 -13.39 6.28 -0.09
CA ASP A 92 -13.95 6.79 1.17
C ASP A 92 -15.04 5.85 1.67
N PHE A 93 -14.91 5.47 2.93
CA PHE A 93 -15.74 4.46 3.58
C PHE A 93 -17.12 5.02 3.94
N ASP A 94 -18.17 4.29 3.58
CA ASP A 94 -19.55 4.52 3.99
C ASP A 94 -20.07 3.27 4.70
N ALA A 95 -20.43 3.39 5.97
CA ALA A 95 -20.84 2.25 6.79
C ALA A 95 -22.14 1.57 6.31
N ARG A 96 -22.91 2.21 5.41
CA ARG A 96 -24.08 1.61 4.79
C ARG A 96 -23.72 0.55 3.75
N ILE A 97 -22.52 0.63 3.16
CA ILE A 97 -22.05 -0.26 2.08
C ILE A 97 -23.12 -0.40 0.97
N ASP A 98 -23.84 0.68 0.67
CA ASP A 98 -24.94 0.72 -0.30
C ASP A 98 -24.45 1.02 -1.74
N ARG A 99 -23.13 1.04 -1.94
CA ARG A 99 -22.51 1.40 -3.20
C ARG A 99 -22.23 0.15 -4.06
N PRO A 100 -22.50 0.20 -5.37
CA PRO A 100 -22.13 -0.89 -6.25
C PRO A 100 -20.61 -1.07 -6.31
N THR A 101 -20.18 -2.31 -6.54
CA THR A 101 -18.78 -2.58 -6.89
C THR A 101 -18.44 -1.78 -8.15
N PRO A 102 -17.30 -1.07 -8.19
CA PRO A 102 -17.00 -0.27 -9.36
C PRO A 102 -16.58 -1.10 -10.57
N GLU A 103 -16.93 -0.59 -11.74
CA GLU A 103 -16.45 -1.17 -13.00
C GLU A 103 -14.93 -1.05 -13.15
N VAL A 104 -14.36 0.08 -12.70
CA VAL A 104 -12.93 0.41 -12.70
C VAL A 104 -12.45 0.74 -11.29
N SER A 105 -11.40 0.03 -10.85
CA SER A 105 -10.74 0.22 -9.56
C SER A 105 -9.92 1.53 -9.49
N LEU A 106 -9.61 2.00 -8.28
CA LEU A 106 -8.63 3.05 -8.05
C LEU A 106 -7.25 2.66 -8.59
N ALA A 107 -6.86 1.40 -8.45
CA ALA A 107 -5.59 0.90 -8.99
C ALA A 107 -5.53 0.95 -10.52
N GLU A 108 -6.61 0.57 -11.22
CA GLU A 108 -6.72 0.72 -12.68
C GLU A 108 -6.66 2.19 -13.10
N ARG A 109 -7.33 3.08 -12.36
CA ARG A 109 -7.25 4.54 -12.62
C ARG A 109 -5.84 5.08 -12.40
N LEU A 110 -5.13 4.59 -11.38
CA LEU A 110 -3.75 4.97 -11.12
C LEU A 110 -2.83 4.47 -12.24
N ALA A 111 -3.01 3.24 -12.73
CA ALA A 111 -2.25 2.71 -13.86
C ALA A 111 -2.52 3.49 -15.15
N ALA A 112 -3.77 3.88 -15.41
CA ALA A 112 -4.11 4.71 -16.56
C ALA A 112 -3.46 6.11 -16.49
N ASP A 113 -3.28 6.66 -15.29
CA ASP A 113 -2.65 7.97 -15.05
C ASP A 113 -1.13 7.94 -15.25
N VAL A 114 -0.49 6.81 -14.95
CA VAL A 114 0.95 6.59 -15.12
C VAL A 114 1.23 5.30 -15.89
N PRO A 115 0.93 5.24 -17.19
CA PRO A 115 0.94 3.99 -17.97
C PRO A 115 2.33 3.37 -18.16
N GLN A 116 3.39 4.13 -17.86
CA GLN A 116 4.77 3.63 -17.89
C GLN A 116 5.21 3.03 -16.55
N ALA A 117 4.44 3.19 -15.48
CA ALA A 117 4.71 2.59 -14.18
C ALA A 117 4.15 1.16 -14.10
N LYS A 118 4.73 0.35 -13.23
CA LYS A 118 4.30 -1.02 -12.96
C LYS A 118 3.46 -1.05 -11.70
N VAL A 119 2.15 -0.87 -11.84
CA VAL A 119 1.24 -0.78 -10.70
C VAL A 119 0.99 -2.16 -10.11
N VAL A 120 1.11 -2.25 -8.78
CA VAL A 120 0.78 -3.43 -8.00
C VAL A 120 -0.16 -3.03 -6.89
N THR A 121 -1.32 -3.65 -6.81
CA THR A 121 -2.22 -3.46 -5.68
C THR A 121 -1.79 -4.34 -4.51
N ALA A 122 -1.66 -3.77 -3.31
CA ALA A 122 -1.34 -4.50 -2.08
C ALA A 122 -1.85 -3.77 -0.82
N PHE A 123 -2.00 -4.49 0.30
CA PHE A 123 -2.32 -3.95 1.64
C PHE A 123 -3.68 -3.26 1.82
N GLN A 124 -4.55 -3.20 0.81
CA GLN A 124 -5.87 -2.55 0.92
C GLN A 124 -6.79 -3.15 2.00
N THR A 125 -6.60 -4.42 2.37
CA THR A 125 -7.36 -5.16 3.38
C THR A 125 -6.67 -5.16 4.75
N ILE A 126 -5.53 -4.49 4.88
CA ILE A 126 -4.71 -4.49 6.09
C ILE A 126 -4.82 -3.15 6.80
N PRO A 127 -5.44 -3.09 7.99
CA PRO A 127 -5.33 -1.91 8.84
C PRO A 127 -3.87 -1.71 9.26
N HIS A 128 -3.37 -0.47 9.20
CA HIS A 128 -2.01 -0.14 9.65
C HIS A 128 -1.66 -0.70 11.04
N ALA A 129 -2.61 -0.69 11.98
CA ALA A 129 -2.41 -1.21 13.34
C ALA A 129 -2.04 -2.71 13.36
N VAL A 130 -2.56 -3.51 12.41
CA VAL A 130 -2.15 -4.91 12.25
C VAL A 130 -0.67 -4.97 11.89
N ALA A 131 -0.20 -4.19 10.93
CA ALA A 131 1.21 -4.14 10.56
C ALA A 131 2.12 -3.69 11.72
N GLU A 132 1.63 -2.80 12.60
CA GLU A 132 2.36 -2.31 13.78
C GLU A 132 2.60 -3.40 14.85
N LEU A 133 1.92 -4.55 14.77
CA LEU A 133 2.23 -5.70 15.64
C LEU A 133 3.66 -6.23 15.41
N GLY A 134 4.23 -5.97 14.25
CA GLY A 134 5.57 -6.40 13.86
C GLY A 134 5.62 -7.86 13.42
N ARG A 135 6.68 -8.18 12.66
CA ARG A 135 6.86 -9.47 11.99
C ARG A 135 6.69 -10.67 12.92
N ASP A 136 7.29 -10.63 14.12
CA ASP A 136 7.31 -11.78 15.03
C ASP A 136 5.91 -12.16 15.54
N LYS A 137 5.03 -11.18 15.70
CA LYS A 137 3.63 -11.43 16.06
C LYS A 137 2.77 -11.78 14.85
N LEU A 138 3.10 -11.27 13.67
CA LEU A 138 2.33 -11.46 12.44
C LEU A 138 2.58 -12.80 11.76
N ALA A 139 3.84 -13.24 11.68
CA ALA A 139 4.22 -14.44 10.94
C ALA A 139 3.44 -15.71 11.35
N PRO A 140 3.21 -15.98 12.66
CA PRO A 140 2.39 -17.12 13.08
C PRO A 140 0.91 -17.01 12.69
N GLN A 141 0.39 -15.78 12.51
CA GLN A 141 -1.03 -15.53 12.18
C GLN A 141 -1.33 -15.73 10.70
N ARG A 142 -0.30 -15.76 9.85
CA ARG A 142 -0.41 -15.99 8.39
C ARG A 142 -1.44 -15.07 7.72
N ILE A 143 -1.41 -13.78 8.06
CA ILE A 143 -2.36 -12.78 7.54
C ILE A 143 -2.11 -12.57 6.04
N SER A 144 -3.16 -12.68 5.21
CA SER A 144 -3.03 -12.59 3.76
C SER A 144 -2.95 -11.15 3.26
N VAL A 145 -2.00 -10.87 2.37
CA VAL A 145 -1.95 -9.65 1.56
C VAL A 145 -2.20 -10.01 0.09
N PHE A 146 -3.31 -9.52 -0.47
CA PHE A 146 -3.69 -9.82 -1.84
C PHE A 146 -2.94 -8.94 -2.84
N LEU A 147 -2.35 -9.55 -3.86
CA LEU A 147 -1.54 -8.90 -4.88
C LEU A 147 -2.20 -8.99 -6.27
N CYS A 148 -2.45 -7.84 -6.90
CA CYS A 148 -2.92 -7.77 -8.29
C CYS A 148 -1.97 -6.90 -9.11
N SER A 149 -1.53 -7.39 -10.27
CA SER A 149 -0.71 -6.63 -11.22
C SER A 149 -0.64 -7.32 -12.58
N ASP A 150 -0.46 -6.53 -13.63
CA ASP A 150 -0.21 -7.01 -14.99
C ASP A 150 1.29 -7.24 -15.27
N ASP A 151 2.19 -6.83 -14.36
CA ASP A 151 3.63 -7.09 -14.45
C ASP A 151 4.06 -8.12 -13.39
N ALA A 152 4.49 -9.30 -13.84
CA ALA A 152 4.86 -10.40 -12.96
C ALA A 152 6.11 -10.10 -12.11
N ALA A 153 7.08 -9.35 -12.64
CA ALA A 153 8.31 -9.00 -11.93
C ALA A 153 8.05 -7.94 -10.84
N ALA A 154 7.17 -6.98 -11.12
CA ALA A 154 6.71 -6.01 -10.13
C ALA A 154 5.96 -6.71 -9.00
N LYS A 155 5.07 -7.66 -9.34
CA LYS A 155 4.35 -8.46 -8.34
C LYS A 155 5.30 -9.27 -7.46
N ALA A 156 6.30 -9.93 -8.04
CA ALA A 156 7.33 -10.65 -7.29
C ALA A 156 8.16 -9.73 -6.37
N THR A 157 8.47 -8.51 -6.83
CA THR A 157 9.15 -7.51 -5.99
C THR A 157 8.30 -7.15 -4.77
N VAL A 158 7.01 -6.91 -4.96
CA VAL A 158 6.09 -6.57 -3.86
C VAL A 158 5.84 -7.77 -2.95
N GLN A 159 5.80 -9.00 -3.48
CA GLN A 159 5.73 -10.22 -2.67
C GLN A 159 6.90 -10.30 -1.68
N GLY A 160 8.13 -10.04 -2.11
CA GLY A 160 9.29 -9.99 -1.21
C GLY A 160 9.11 -8.97 -0.07
N LEU A 161 8.66 -7.76 -0.41
CA LEU A 161 8.36 -6.70 0.57
C LEU A 161 7.22 -7.07 1.53
N VAL A 162 6.29 -7.94 1.13
CA VAL A 162 5.21 -8.46 1.97
C VAL A 162 5.75 -9.53 2.94
N ASP A 163 6.59 -10.44 2.43
CA ASP A 163 7.16 -11.55 3.20
C ASP A 163 8.11 -11.06 4.30
N GLU A 164 8.90 -10.01 4.02
CA GLU A 164 9.75 -9.32 5.00
C GLU A 164 8.95 -8.84 6.22
N LEU A 165 7.71 -8.41 6.02
CA LEU A 165 6.83 -7.91 7.08
C LEU A 165 6.09 -9.01 7.84
N GLY A 166 6.26 -10.28 7.47
CA GLY A 166 5.62 -11.43 8.12
C GLY A 166 4.18 -11.68 7.69
N PHE A 167 3.74 -11.06 6.59
CA PHE A 167 2.48 -11.39 5.94
C PHE A 167 2.65 -12.56 4.96
N VAL A 168 1.55 -13.09 4.45
CA VAL A 168 1.52 -14.07 3.36
C VAL A 168 0.94 -13.41 2.12
N GLY A 169 1.78 -13.10 1.14
CA GLY A 169 1.29 -12.57 -0.13
C GLY A 169 0.51 -13.63 -0.93
N ILE A 170 -0.61 -13.22 -1.51
CA ILE A 170 -1.52 -14.07 -2.30
C ILE A 170 -1.64 -13.46 -3.69
N ASP A 171 -1.07 -14.12 -4.71
CA ASP A 171 -1.28 -13.71 -6.10
C ASP A 171 -2.76 -13.86 -6.46
N SER A 172 -3.40 -12.72 -6.68
CA SER A 172 -4.80 -12.60 -7.03
C SER A 172 -5.00 -12.30 -8.53
N GLY A 173 -3.90 -12.24 -9.30
CA GLY A 173 -3.86 -12.14 -10.76
C GLY A 173 -3.66 -10.73 -11.31
N GLU A 174 -4.35 -10.43 -12.41
CA GLU A 174 -4.25 -9.17 -13.17
C GLU A 174 -4.77 -7.96 -12.39
N LEU A 175 -4.30 -6.76 -12.74
CA LEU A 175 -4.61 -5.52 -12.02
C LEU A 175 -6.12 -5.24 -11.99
N LYS A 176 -6.86 -5.59 -13.04
CA LYS A 176 -8.32 -5.45 -13.12
C LYS A 176 -9.11 -6.17 -12.03
N ARG A 177 -8.47 -7.07 -11.27
CA ARG A 177 -9.09 -7.76 -10.12
C ARG A 177 -9.01 -6.94 -8.84
N ALA A 178 -8.27 -5.83 -8.81
CA ALA A 178 -8.28 -4.88 -7.71
C ALA A 178 -9.71 -4.38 -7.37
N ARG A 179 -10.61 -4.30 -8.36
CA ARG A 179 -12.04 -3.96 -8.13
C ARG A 179 -12.79 -4.95 -7.23
N LEU A 180 -12.28 -6.19 -7.08
CA LEU A 180 -12.81 -7.16 -6.13
C LEU A 180 -12.23 -6.96 -4.73
N LEU A 181 -11.01 -6.43 -4.62
CA LEU A 181 -10.29 -6.28 -3.36
C LEU A 181 -10.63 -4.98 -2.64
N GLU A 182 -10.89 -3.89 -3.36
CA GLU A 182 -11.30 -2.62 -2.76
C GLU A 182 -12.58 -2.74 -1.90
N PRO A 183 -13.66 -3.40 -2.36
CA PRO A 183 -14.83 -3.66 -1.51
C PRO A 183 -14.53 -4.56 -0.30
N VAL A 184 -13.55 -5.47 -0.39
CA VAL A 184 -13.12 -6.28 0.75
C VAL A 184 -12.43 -5.39 1.80
N GLY A 185 -11.70 -4.35 1.38
CA GLY A 185 -11.20 -3.33 2.29
C GLY A 185 -12.33 -2.62 3.06
N ASP A 186 -13.44 -2.31 2.38
CA ASP A 186 -14.63 -1.74 3.03
C ASP A 186 -15.34 -2.76 3.94
N PHE A 187 -15.38 -4.04 3.57
CA PHE A 187 -15.86 -5.12 4.44
C PHE A 187 -15.06 -5.20 5.76
N ILE A 188 -13.73 -5.10 5.70
CA ILE A 188 -12.89 -5.03 6.90
C ILE A 188 -13.21 -3.78 7.73
N ARG A 189 -13.37 -2.61 7.11
CA ARG A 189 -13.69 -1.35 7.82
C ARG A 189 -15.07 -1.38 8.47
N LEU A 190 -16.05 -2.05 7.86
CA LEU A 190 -17.36 -2.31 8.45
C LEU A 190 -17.19 -3.09 9.76
N HIS A 191 -16.35 -4.13 9.77
CA HIS A 191 -16.10 -4.91 10.97
C HIS A 191 -15.37 -4.14 12.06
N ILE A 192 -14.38 -3.31 11.67
CA ILE A 192 -13.64 -2.45 12.60
C ILE A 192 -14.57 -1.46 13.31
N GLY A 193 -15.34 -0.70 12.53
CA GLY A 193 -16.16 0.42 13.04
C GLY A 193 -17.56 -0.01 13.44
N ALA A 194 -18.38 -0.38 12.44
CA ALA A 194 -19.81 -0.59 12.64
C ALA A 194 -20.15 -1.86 13.42
N ARG A 195 -19.25 -2.86 13.43
CA ARG A 195 -19.43 -4.11 14.21
C ARG A 195 -18.58 -4.18 15.47
N GLY A 196 -17.70 -3.20 15.70
CA GLY A 196 -16.92 -3.11 16.94
C GLY A 196 -15.86 -4.19 17.14
N HIS A 197 -15.38 -4.85 16.07
CA HIS A 197 -14.31 -5.85 16.18
C HIS A 197 -12.92 -5.23 16.40
N GLY A 198 -12.79 -3.91 16.27
CA GLY A 198 -11.57 -3.17 16.59
C GLY A 198 -10.50 -3.18 15.50
N ILE A 199 -9.49 -2.33 15.67
CA ILE A 199 -8.51 -1.95 14.63
C ILE A 199 -7.54 -3.06 14.21
N PHE A 200 -7.52 -4.19 14.92
CA PHE A 200 -6.69 -5.36 14.59
C PHE A 200 -7.44 -6.42 13.75
N THR A 201 -8.65 -6.11 13.28
CA THR A 201 -9.42 -6.99 12.40
C THR A 201 -8.68 -7.23 11.08
N SER A 202 -8.56 -8.49 10.67
CA SER A 202 -7.90 -8.89 9.41
C SER A 202 -8.65 -10.04 8.72
N LEU A 203 -8.28 -10.32 7.46
CA LEU A 203 -8.81 -11.42 6.66
C LEU A 203 -7.67 -12.22 6.06
N SER A 204 -7.80 -13.55 6.07
CA SER A 204 -6.85 -14.47 5.44
C SER A 204 -7.56 -15.52 4.60
N ILE A 205 -6.92 -15.94 3.51
CA ILE A 205 -7.32 -17.14 2.76
C ILE A 205 -6.39 -18.29 3.17
N GLN A 206 -6.98 -19.40 3.62
CA GLN A 206 -6.27 -20.63 3.95
C GLN A 206 -6.72 -21.73 3.00
N PRO A 207 -5.91 -22.10 1.99
CA PRO A 207 -6.21 -23.24 1.13
C PRO A 207 -6.24 -24.52 1.97
N VAL A 208 -7.38 -25.21 1.95
CA VAL A 208 -7.49 -26.54 2.58
C VAL A 208 -6.82 -27.53 1.63
N GLN A 209 -5.70 -28.11 2.06
CA GLN A 209 -5.07 -29.21 1.35
C GLN A 209 -5.97 -30.46 1.45
N ARG A 210 -6.13 -31.19 0.35
CA ARG A 210 -6.76 -32.51 0.32
C ARG A 210 -5.77 -33.59 0.71
#